data_AF-A0A1H3LPP2-F1
#
_entry.id   AF-A0A1H3LPP2-F1
#
_cell.length_a   1.000
_cell.length_b   1.000
_cell.length_c   1.000
_cell.angle_alpha   90.00
_cell.angle_beta   90.00
_cell.angle_gamma   90.00
#
_symmetry.space_group_name_H-M   'P 1'
#
loop_
_entity.id
_entity.type
_entity.pdbx_description
1 polymer ?
#
loop_
_entity_poly.entity_id
_entity_poly.type
_entity_poly.pdbx_seq_one_letter_code
_entity_poly.pdbx_strand_id
1 'polypeptide(L)'
;MPDLRAAAFGDAPVFDLPPPETPLDRLLTAIVLGARGRYAAAATLLDGLRRAEDPVIASLALSTLASHRRQLGGHDAARGLDGAAFALAMRATEGSEDPDGLDAAGARVDALLGLAADNLGAGRLTAARRSLDRALKVPTGWRGRLRAEWVTAELALASGRPDDAIEPAERANALSAEQRSRRHFVKSRLVLAATLSAGDSTGRERANELVTAALSDAEECELHSLIWPACLIAAGIEGQLREKYRFRSEQVLHAVLLRADPVGRRIARQSPWVPV
;
A
#
# COMPACT_ATOMS: atom_id res chain seq x y z
N MET A 1 26.36 8.02 2.14
CA MET A 1 25.49 7.23 1.25
C MET A 1 24.06 7.42 1.70
N PRO A 2 23.07 7.47 0.79
CA PRO A 2 21.70 7.68 1.20
C PRO A 2 21.20 6.54 2.09
N ASP A 3 20.48 6.89 3.15
CA ASP A 3 19.90 5.95 4.12
C ASP A 3 18.70 5.22 3.49
N LEU A 4 18.75 3.88 3.46
CA LEU A 4 17.66 3.05 2.93
C LEU A 4 16.35 3.23 3.70
N ARG A 5 16.44 3.57 4.99
CA ARG A 5 15.28 3.83 5.82
C ARG A 5 14.61 5.13 5.43
N ALA A 6 15.38 6.20 5.27
CA ALA A 6 14.91 7.44 4.68
C ALA A 6 14.36 7.25 3.26
N ALA A 7 14.94 6.38 2.44
CA ALA A 7 14.39 6.07 1.12
C ALA A 7 13.00 5.40 1.19
N ALA A 8 12.77 4.54 2.19
CA ALA A 8 11.50 3.83 2.37
C ALA A 8 10.42 4.69 3.07
N PHE A 9 10.81 5.51 4.05
CA PHE A 9 9.91 6.18 4.99
C PHE A 9 10.18 7.68 5.18
N GLY A 10 11.08 8.27 4.40
CA GLY A 10 11.46 9.69 4.49
C GLY A 10 10.73 10.62 3.53
N ASP A 11 11.14 11.89 3.60
CA ASP A 11 10.50 13.06 2.99
C ASP A 11 11.04 13.45 1.62
N ALA A 12 12.12 12.80 1.16
CA ALA A 12 12.76 13.06 -0.11
C ALA A 12 12.92 11.79 -0.95
N PRO A 13 12.79 11.87 -2.28
CA PRO A 13 13.06 10.74 -3.15
C PRO A 13 14.56 10.41 -3.17
N VAL A 14 14.88 9.12 -3.04
CA VAL A 14 16.24 8.60 -3.15
C VAL A 14 16.34 7.74 -4.40
N PHE A 15 16.95 8.24 -5.47
CA PHE A 15 17.01 7.55 -6.76
C PHE A 15 18.05 6.42 -6.77
N ASP A 16 19.25 6.70 -6.27
CA ASP A 16 20.33 5.72 -6.17
C ASP A 16 20.34 5.06 -4.79
N LEU A 17 19.95 3.79 -4.75
CA LEU A 17 19.96 3.00 -3.52
C LEU A 17 21.33 2.33 -3.33
N PRO A 18 21.91 2.36 -2.13
CA PRO A 18 23.10 1.58 -1.84
C PRO A 18 22.81 0.08 -1.99
N PRO A 19 23.82 -0.76 -2.28
CA PRO A 19 23.65 -2.20 -2.30
C PRO A 19 23.23 -2.70 -0.90
N PRO A 20 22.20 -3.57 -0.80
CA PRO A 20 21.74 -4.02 0.51
C PRO A 20 22.68 -5.09 1.09
N GLU A 21 23.18 -4.85 2.30
CA GLU A 21 24.14 -5.73 2.97
C GLU A 21 23.47 -6.67 3.98
N THR A 22 22.42 -6.18 4.66
CA THR A 22 21.69 -6.93 5.69
C THR A 22 20.30 -7.40 5.23
N PRO A 23 19.66 -8.34 5.95
CA PRO A 23 18.26 -8.71 5.68
C PRO A 23 17.29 -7.52 5.76
N LEU A 24 17.52 -6.59 6.70
CA LEU A 24 16.74 -5.36 6.83
C LEU A 24 16.95 -4.44 5.62
N ASP A 25 18.18 -4.27 5.15
CA ASP A 25 18.48 -3.46 3.95
C ASP A 25 17.77 -4.01 2.71
N ARG A 26 17.76 -5.34 2.55
CA ARG A 26 17.05 -6.01 1.45
C ARG A 26 15.55 -5.77 1.54
N LEU A 27 14.98 -5.82 2.74
CA LEU A 27 13.56 -5.51 2.96
C LEU A 27 13.26 -4.05 2.59
N LEU A 28 14.03 -3.09 3.10
CA LEU A 28 13.86 -1.66 2.82
C LEU A 28 14.01 -1.36 1.32
N THR A 29 15.04 -1.93 0.68
CA THR A 29 15.24 -1.80 -0.77
C THR A 29 14.06 -2.37 -1.54
N ALA A 30 13.53 -3.54 -1.14
CA ALA A 30 12.35 -4.12 -1.77
C ALA A 30 11.09 -3.25 -1.61
N ILE A 31 10.91 -2.60 -0.45
CA ILE A 31 9.81 -1.65 -0.20
C ILE A 31 9.89 -0.47 -1.18
N VAL A 32 11.09 0.11 -1.35
CA VAL A 32 11.31 1.23 -2.30
C VAL A 32 11.08 0.79 -3.74
N LEU A 33 11.65 -0.34 -4.15
CA LEU A 33 11.47 -0.90 -5.50
C LEU A 33 10.00 -1.19 -5.79
N GLY A 34 9.27 -1.76 -4.82
CA GLY A 34 7.83 -2.01 -4.91
C GLY A 34 7.02 -0.72 -5.07
N ALA A 35 7.35 0.33 -4.31
CA ALA A 35 6.73 1.64 -4.44
C ALA A 35 6.93 2.24 -5.84
N ARG A 36 8.10 2.02 -6.43
CA ARG A 36 8.44 2.39 -7.82
C ARG A 36 7.89 1.45 -8.90
N GLY A 37 7.09 0.44 -8.52
CA GLY A 37 6.52 -0.53 -9.46
C GLY A 37 7.54 -1.50 -10.08
N ARG A 38 8.75 -1.61 -9.52
CA ARG A 38 9.79 -2.57 -9.95
C ARG A 38 9.58 -3.93 -9.26
N TYR A 39 8.39 -4.52 -9.43
CA TYR A 39 7.96 -5.69 -8.66
C TYR A 39 8.81 -6.93 -8.85
N ALA A 40 9.41 -7.16 -10.03
CA ALA A 40 10.31 -8.28 -10.25
C ALA A 40 11.57 -8.16 -9.38
N ALA A 41 12.21 -6.99 -9.38
CA ALA A 41 13.41 -6.74 -8.58
C ALA A 41 13.09 -6.82 -7.07
N ALA A 42 11.96 -6.25 -6.65
CA ALA A 42 11.50 -6.35 -5.28
C ALA A 42 11.20 -7.82 -4.88
N ALA A 43 10.51 -8.58 -5.74
CA ALA A 43 10.19 -9.99 -5.47
C ALA A 43 11.45 -10.84 -5.31
N THR A 44 12.49 -10.63 -6.12
CA THR A 44 13.78 -11.34 -5.98
C THR A 44 14.39 -11.15 -4.59
N LEU A 45 14.39 -9.92 -4.07
CA LEU A 45 14.89 -9.65 -2.72
C LEU A 45 14.00 -10.30 -1.65
N LEU A 46 12.68 -10.15 -1.78
CA LEU A 46 11.70 -10.65 -0.83
C LEU A 46 11.70 -12.18 -0.76
N ASP A 47 11.79 -12.87 -1.89
CA ASP A 47 11.80 -14.35 -1.92
C ASP A 47 13.00 -14.93 -1.16
N GLY A 48 14.14 -14.24 -1.18
CA GLY A 48 15.30 -14.59 -0.34
C GLY A 48 15.04 -14.42 1.17
N LEU A 49 14.20 -13.46 1.56
CA LEU A 49 13.88 -13.15 2.96
C LEU A 49 12.76 -14.03 3.55
N ARG A 50 11.96 -14.72 2.73
CA ARG A 50 10.87 -15.60 3.21
C ARG A 50 11.35 -16.75 4.09
N ARG A 51 12.64 -17.07 4.03
CA ARG A 51 13.32 -18.09 4.85
C ARG A 51 14.34 -17.48 5.81
N ALA A 52 14.25 -16.17 6.08
CA ALA A 52 15.10 -15.54 7.09
C ALA A 52 14.92 -16.22 8.45
N GLU A 53 16.00 -16.32 9.22
CA GLU A 53 15.96 -16.88 10.57
C GLU A 53 15.10 -16.03 11.51
N ASP A 54 15.13 -14.71 11.33
CA ASP A 54 14.27 -13.77 12.03
C ASP A 54 12.82 -13.84 11.50
N PRO A 55 11.85 -14.31 12.32
CA PRO A 55 10.45 -14.39 11.93
C PRO A 55 9.82 -13.02 11.63
N VAL A 56 10.32 -11.93 12.20
CA VAL A 56 9.82 -10.56 11.92
C VAL A 56 10.16 -10.19 10.50
N ILE A 57 11.42 -10.33 10.09
CA ILE A 57 11.87 -10.05 8.72
C ILE A 57 11.14 -10.94 7.70
N ALA A 58 11.00 -12.23 7.99
CA ALA A 58 10.28 -13.15 7.10
C ALA A 58 8.80 -12.77 6.96
N SER A 59 8.15 -12.36 8.05
CA SER A 59 6.77 -11.86 8.04
C SER A 59 6.63 -10.58 7.21
N LEU A 60 7.46 -9.57 7.48
CA LEU A 60 7.43 -8.29 6.77
C LEU A 60 7.71 -8.46 5.28
N ALA A 61 8.61 -9.38 4.91
CA ALA A 61 8.87 -9.70 3.51
C ALA A 61 7.64 -10.31 2.81
N LEU A 62 6.92 -11.23 3.48
CA LEU A 62 5.70 -11.81 2.95
C LEU A 62 4.58 -10.78 2.81
N SER A 63 4.37 -9.92 3.81
CA SER A 63 3.36 -8.85 3.73
C SER A 63 3.70 -7.79 2.69
N THR A 64 5.00 -7.50 2.47
CA THR A 64 5.44 -6.64 1.37
C THR A 64 5.14 -7.28 0.02
N LEU A 65 5.47 -8.56 -0.16
CA LEU A 65 5.13 -9.28 -1.39
C LEU A 65 3.61 -9.37 -1.61
N ALA A 66 2.84 -9.59 -0.54
CA ALA A 66 1.39 -9.59 -0.57
C ALA A 66 0.84 -8.25 -1.06
N SER A 67 1.41 -7.13 -0.59
CA SER A 67 1.02 -5.80 -1.06
C SER A 67 1.26 -5.61 -2.56
N HIS A 68 2.31 -6.18 -3.14
CA HIS A 68 2.56 -6.14 -4.58
C HIS A 68 1.50 -6.96 -5.34
N ARG A 69 1.09 -8.12 -4.81
CA ARG A 69 0.04 -8.94 -5.42
C ARG A 69 -1.31 -8.22 -5.37
N ARG A 70 -1.63 -7.60 -4.23
CA ARG A 70 -2.83 -6.78 -4.04
C ARG A 70 -2.88 -5.58 -4.98
N GLN A 71 -1.75 -4.91 -5.19
CA GLN A 71 -1.68 -3.78 -6.12
C GLN A 71 -2.00 -4.21 -7.55
N LEU A 72 -1.71 -5.47 -7.91
CA LEU A 72 -2.08 -6.05 -9.20
C LEU A 72 -3.47 -6.74 -9.17
N GLY A 73 -4.27 -6.47 -8.13
CA GLY A 73 -5.62 -6.99 -7.92
C GLY A 73 -5.70 -8.49 -7.54
N GLY A 74 -4.57 -9.11 -7.23
CA GLY A 74 -4.47 -10.51 -6.81
C GLY A 74 -4.76 -10.72 -5.33
N HIS A 75 -5.97 -10.41 -4.88
CA HIS A 75 -6.35 -10.49 -3.46
C HIS A 75 -6.23 -11.91 -2.88
N ASP A 76 -6.56 -12.95 -3.63
CA ASP A 76 -6.42 -14.33 -3.12
C ASP A 76 -4.96 -14.76 -2.97
N ALA A 77 -4.09 -14.38 -3.90
CA ALA A 77 -2.65 -14.62 -3.80
C ALA A 77 -2.03 -13.83 -2.64
N ALA A 78 -2.42 -12.56 -2.47
CA ALA A 78 -2.00 -11.71 -1.37
C ALA A 78 -2.45 -12.29 -0.01
N ARG A 79 -3.69 -12.76 0.09
CA ARG A 79 -4.24 -13.34 1.33
C ARG A 79 -3.46 -14.55 1.81
N GLY A 80 -3.03 -15.42 0.89
CA GLY A 80 -2.20 -16.57 1.24
C GLY A 80 -0.84 -16.15 1.82
N LEU A 81 -0.24 -15.09 1.27
CA LEU A 81 1.01 -14.53 1.76
C LEU A 81 0.84 -13.85 3.13
N ASP A 82 -0.19 -13.01 3.31
CA ASP A 82 -0.46 -12.34 4.59
C ASP A 82 -0.90 -13.32 5.70
N GLY A 83 -1.56 -14.43 5.34
CA GLY A 83 -1.84 -15.52 6.29
C GLY A 83 -0.56 -16.20 6.79
N ALA A 84 0.38 -16.47 5.89
CA ALA A 84 1.69 -17.00 6.24
C ALA A 84 2.54 -15.99 7.03
N ALA A 85 2.48 -14.71 6.67
CA ALA A 85 3.12 -13.61 7.41
C ALA A 85 2.61 -13.57 8.85
N PHE A 86 1.28 -13.60 9.04
CA PHE A 86 0.68 -13.60 10.38
C PHE A 86 1.15 -14.79 11.23
N ALA A 87 1.22 -15.99 10.64
CA ALA A 87 1.72 -17.18 11.35
C ALA A 87 3.18 -17.03 11.81
N LEU A 88 4.04 -16.36 11.01
CA LEU A 88 5.42 -16.05 11.40
C LEU A 88 5.48 -14.95 12.46
N ALA A 89 4.70 -13.88 12.31
CA ALA A 89 4.65 -12.78 13.28
C ALA A 89 4.19 -13.24 14.67
N MET A 90 3.34 -14.27 14.75
CA MET A 90 2.94 -14.89 16.03
C MET A 90 4.05 -15.71 16.70
N ARG A 91 5.10 -16.09 15.97
CA ARG A 91 6.29 -16.77 16.50
C ARG A 91 7.38 -15.78 16.94
N ALA A 92 7.28 -14.52 16.55
CA ALA A 92 8.25 -13.50 16.91
C ALA A 92 8.16 -13.19 18.40
N THR A 93 9.31 -13.13 19.06
CA THR A 93 9.44 -12.59 20.41
C THR A 93 9.40 -11.07 20.35
N GLU A 94 8.81 -10.43 21.35
CA GLU A 94 8.88 -8.98 21.47
C GLU A 94 10.34 -8.53 21.54
N GLY A 95 10.65 -7.48 20.78
CA GLY A 95 11.98 -6.89 20.71
C GLY A 95 11.91 -5.40 21.00
N SER A 96 12.98 -4.68 20.62
CA SER A 96 12.96 -3.22 20.65
C SER A 96 11.88 -2.68 19.72
N GLU A 97 11.15 -1.68 20.19
CA GLU A 97 10.19 -0.97 19.37
C GLU A 97 10.89 -0.29 18.20
N ASP A 98 10.27 -0.39 17.03
CA ASP A 98 10.75 0.25 15.81
C ASP A 98 9.77 1.37 15.41
N PRO A 99 10.26 2.61 15.19
CA PRO A 99 9.37 3.75 14.95
C PRO A 99 8.52 3.59 13.68
N ASP A 100 9.02 2.85 12.69
CA ASP A 100 8.30 2.56 11.45
C ASP A 100 7.53 1.23 11.52
N GLY A 101 7.45 0.60 12.69
CA GLY A 101 6.78 -0.69 12.88
C GLY A 101 7.45 -1.83 12.11
N LEU A 102 8.79 -1.84 12.04
CA LEU A 102 9.57 -3.00 11.57
C LEU A 102 9.92 -3.97 12.72
N ASP A 103 9.09 -3.99 13.77
CA ASP A 103 9.19 -4.86 14.94
C ASP A 103 8.11 -5.96 14.91
N ALA A 104 8.05 -6.78 15.96
CA ALA A 104 7.09 -7.88 16.07
C ALA A 104 5.63 -7.39 16.05
N ALA A 105 5.34 -6.26 16.70
CA ALA A 105 4.00 -5.69 16.75
C ALA A 105 3.56 -5.14 15.38
N GLY A 106 4.43 -4.40 14.71
CA GLY A 106 4.23 -3.89 13.36
C GLY A 106 4.07 -5.00 12.34
N ALA A 107 4.85 -6.09 12.44
CA ALA A 107 4.69 -7.27 11.58
C ALA A 107 3.32 -7.94 11.74
N ARG A 108 2.83 -8.09 12.98
CA ARG A 108 1.47 -8.61 13.24
C ARG A 108 0.38 -7.71 12.66
N VAL A 109 0.52 -6.39 12.86
CA VAL A 109 -0.44 -5.40 12.35
C VAL A 109 -0.44 -5.38 10.83
N ASP A 110 0.72 -5.39 10.19
CA ASP A 110 0.84 -5.40 8.73
C ASP A 110 0.16 -6.62 8.10
N ALA A 111 0.36 -7.80 8.69
CA ALA A 111 -0.27 -9.03 8.24
C ALA A 111 -1.80 -9.02 8.47
N LEU A 112 -2.28 -8.56 9.62
CA LEU A 112 -3.71 -8.45 9.90
C LEU A 112 -4.43 -7.43 9.01
N LEU A 113 -3.81 -6.26 8.79
CA LEU A 113 -4.34 -5.24 7.88
C LEU A 113 -4.27 -5.70 6.43
N GLY A 114 -3.24 -6.46 6.05
CA GLY A 114 -3.15 -7.12 4.75
C GLY A 114 -4.28 -8.12 4.54
N LEU A 115 -4.52 -9.01 5.51
CA LEU A 115 -5.66 -9.92 5.51
C LEU A 115 -7.01 -9.18 5.45
N ALA A 116 -7.13 -8.04 6.13
CA ALA A 116 -8.34 -7.22 6.06
C ALA A 116 -8.56 -6.68 4.64
N ALA A 117 -7.53 -6.08 4.04
CA ALA A 117 -7.58 -5.53 2.69
C ALA A 117 -7.85 -6.59 1.61
N ASP A 118 -7.29 -7.80 1.73
CA ASP A 118 -7.55 -8.87 0.77
C ASP A 118 -8.94 -9.50 0.91
N ASN A 119 -9.47 -9.58 2.14
CA ASN A 119 -10.86 -9.98 2.32
C ASN A 119 -11.80 -8.92 1.76
N LEU A 120 -11.48 -7.63 1.92
CA LEU A 120 -12.23 -6.53 1.35
C LEU A 120 -12.24 -6.61 -0.19
N GLY A 121 -11.08 -6.72 -0.83
CA GLY A 121 -10.97 -6.83 -2.29
C GLY A 121 -11.60 -8.10 -2.88
N ALA A 122 -11.82 -9.13 -2.06
CA ALA A 122 -12.57 -10.33 -2.42
C ALA A 122 -14.07 -10.27 -2.05
N GLY A 123 -14.58 -9.12 -1.61
CA GLY A 123 -15.99 -8.93 -1.21
C GLY A 123 -16.39 -9.60 0.12
N ARG A 124 -15.43 -10.14 0.88
CA ARG A 124 -15.67 -10.82 2.17
C ARG A 124 -15.67 -9.83 3.34
N LEU A 125 -16.62 -8.90 3.34
CA LEU A 125 -16.63 -7.74 4.26
C LEU A 125 -16.63 -8.13 5.74
N THR A 126 -17.35 -9.19 6.15
CA THR A 126 -17.33 -9.68 7.53
C THR A 126 -15.94 -10.19 7.95
N ALA A 127 -15.24 -10.88 7.05
CA ALA A 127 -13.88 -11.34 7.32
C ALA A 127 -12.90 -10.17 7.38
N ALA A 128 -13.07 -9.17 6.50
CA ALA A 128 -12.28 -7.94 6.51
C ALA A 128 -12.42 -7.20 7.85
N ARG A 129 -13.65 -7.00 8.33
CA ARG A 129 -13.94 -6.36 9.63
C ARG A 129 -13.27 -7.09 10.79
N ARG A 130 -13.40 -8.42 10.87
CA ARG A 130 -12.79 -9.21 11.94
C ARG A 130 -11.26 -9.10 11.97
N SER A 131 -10.61 -9.06 10.80
CA SER A 131 -9.16 -8.88 10.71
C SER A 131 -8.75 -7.47 11.14
N LEU A 132 -9.50 -6.44 10.72
CA LEU A 132 -9.29 -5.05 11.13
C LEU A 132 -9.45 -4.90 12.66
N ASP A 133 -10.52 -5.44 13.25
CA ASP A 133 -10.77 -5.35 14.70
C ASP A 133 -9.67 -6.03 15.52
N ARG A 134 -9.01 -7.06 14.97
CA ARG A 134 -7.83 -7.67 15.58
C ARG A 134 -6.59 -6.80 15.44
N ALA A 135 -6.38 -6.17 14.28
CA ALA A 135 -5.27 -5.26 14.07
C ALA A 135 -5.33 -4.07 15.04
N LEU A 136 -6.51 -3.49 15.24
CA LEU A 136 -6.73 -2.35 16.14
C LEU A 136 -6.43 -2.63 17.62
N LYS A 137 -6.37 -3.91 18.02
CA LYS A 137 -6.03 -4.33 19.39
C LYS A 137 -4.53 -4.46 19.63
N VAL A 138 -3.72 -4.45 18.57
CA VAL A 138 -2.27 -4.56 18.67
C VAL A 138 -1.68 -3.15 18.73
N PRO A 139 -0.97 -2.76 19.80
CA PRO A 139 -0.25 -1.49 19.84
C PRO A 139 0.72 -1.40 18.66
N THR A 140 0.78 -0.25 18.01
CA THR A 140 1.62 -0.07 16.82
C THR A 140 2.07 1.37 16.66
N GLY A 141 3.21 1.53 15.99
CA GLY A 141 3.72 2.82 15.52
C GLY A 141 2.81 3.49 14.47
N TRP A 142 3.24 4.66 14.00
CA TRP A 142 2.46 5.53 13.12
C TRP A 142 1.96 4.80 11.86
N ARG A 143 2.80 3.94 11.26
CA ARG A 143 2.50 3.26 9.99
C ARG A 143 1.33 2.28 10.11
N GLY A 144 1.29 1.50 11.19
CA GLY A 144 0.18 0.58 11.46
C GLY A 144 -1.13 1.32 11.73
N ARG A 145 -1.10 2.41 12.51
CA ARG A 145 -2.29 3.25 12.77
C ARG A 145 -2.83 3.85 11.47
N LEU A 146 -1.96 4.46 10.68
CA LEU A 146 -2.29 5.08 9.40
C LEU A 146 -2.91 4.07 8.42
N ARG A 147 -2.32 2.87 8.30
CA ARG A 147 -2.88 1.81 7.45
C ARG A 147 -4.22 1.28 7.97
N ALA A 148 -4.43 1.26 9.28
CA ALA A 148 -5.72 0.86 9.85
C ALA A 148 -6.83 1.85 9.48
N GLU A 149 -6.53 3.15 9.47
CA GLU A 149 -7.46 4.18 9.00
C GLU A 149 -7.80 4.02 7.51
N TRP A 150 -6.82 3.71 6.64
CA TRP A 150 -7.09 3.40 5.24
C TRP A 150 -8.07 2.23 5.07
N VAL A 151 -7.79 1.10 5.72
CA VAL A 151 -8.64 -0.09 5.64
C VAL A 151 -10.02 0.19 6.23
N THR A 152 -10.12 1.02 7.27
CA THR A 152 -11.39 1.44 7.85
C THR A 152 -12.23 2.24 6.84
N ALA A 153 -11.64 3.23 6.17
CA ALA A 153 -12.30 4.02 5.13
C ALA A 153 -12.72 3.14 3.94
N GLU A 154 -11.79 2.33 3.41
CA GLU A 154 -12.06 1.43 2.28
C GLU A 154 -13.20 0.45 2.63
N LEU A 155 -13.23 -0.07 3.86
CA LEU A 155 -14.28 -1.00 4.30
C LEU A 155 -15.65 -0.30 4.44
N ALA A 156 -15.68 0.95 4.88
CA ALA A 156 -16.90 1.75 4.93
C ALA A 156 -17.46 1.99 3.52
N LEU A 157 -16.61 2.40 2.57
CA LEU A 157 -16.97 2.54 1.15
C LEU A 157 -17.51 1.23 0.57
N ALA A 158 -16.80 0.11 0.76
CA ALA A 158 -17.21 -1.19 0.27
C ALA A 158 -18.50 -1.71 0.93
N SER A 159 -18.86 -1.19 2.10
CA SER A 159 -20.11 -1.50 2.81
C SER A 159 -21.27 -0.57 2.42
N GLY A 160 -21.10 0.30 1.42
CA GLY A 160 -22.14 1.27 1.01
C GLY A 160 -22.38 2.38 2.03
N ARG A 161 -21.37 2.71 2.85
CA ARG A 161 -21.44 3.76 3.88
C ARG A 161 -20.36 4.82 3.61
N PRO A 162 -20.51 5.65 2.56
CA PRO A 162 -19.48 6.62 2.18
C PRO A 162 -19.26 7.71 3.23
N ASP A 163 -20.29 8.15 3.94
CA ASP A 163 -20.16 9.16 5.00
C ASP A 163 -19.27 8.66 6.15
N ASP A 164 -19.44 7.39 6.56
CA ASP A 164 -18.59 6.73 7.57
C ASP A 164 -17.12 6.60 7.14
N ALA A 165 -16.81 6.74 5.84
CA ALA A 165 -15.46 6.62 5.33
C ALA A 165 -14.65 7.93 5.42
N ILE A 166 -15.32 9.08 5.58
CA ILE A 166 -14.70 10.40 5.56
C ILE A 166 -13.76 10.59 6.74
N GLU A 167 -14.26 10.43 7.97
CA GLU A 167 -13.47 10.67 9.18
C GLU A 167 -12.18 9.80 9.22
N PRO A 168 -12.23 8.47 8.99
CA PRO A 168 -11.01 7.67 8.93
C PRO A 168 -10.03 8.14 7.84
N ALA A 169 -10.53 8.50 6.66
CA ALA A 169 -9.67 8.99 5.58
C ALA A 169 -9.00 10.34 5.93
N GLU A 170 -9.72 11.23 6.59
CA GLU A 170 -9.17 12.50 7.08
C GLU A 170 -8.12 12.29 8.18
N ARG A 171 -8.38 11.39 9.14
CA ARG A 171 -7.40 11.01 10.17
C ARG A 171 -6.14 10.41 9.55
N ALA A 172 -6.27 9.54 8.54
CA ALA A 172 -5.13 8.99 7.82
C ALA A 172 -4.31 10.07 7.11
N ASN A 173 -4.98 11.07 6.51
CA ASN A 173 -4.35 12.18 5.84
C ASN A 173 -3.63 13.12 6.81
N ALA A 174 -4.29 13.51 7.91
CA ALA A 174 -3.70 14.32 8.97
C ALA A 174 -2.48 13.63 9.59
N LEU A 175 -2.62 12.37 10.00
CA LEU A 175 -1.50 11.59 10.54
C LEU A 175 -0.35 11.51 9.54
N SER A 176 -0.64 11.30 8.25
CA SER A 176 0.41 11.22 7.23
C SER A 176 1.16 12.54 7.02
N ALA A 177 0.53 13.70 7.26
CA ALA A 177 1.15 15.01 7.13
C ALA A 177 2.13 15.31 8.27
N GLU A 178 1.93 14.71 9.44
CA GLU A 178 2.85 14.79 10.58
C GLU A 178 4.09 13.89 10.39
N GLN A 179 3.98 12.87 9.54
CA GLN A 179 5.06 11.91 9.30
C GLN A 179 5.85 12.30 8.06
N ARG A 180 7.13 11.89 8.02
CA ARG A 180 8.02 12.24 6.91
C ARG A 180 7.79 11.42 5.65
N SER A 181 7.04 10.32 5.68
CA SER A 181 6.96 9.42 4.51
C SER A 181 6.11 9.96 3.36
N ARG A 182 6.75 10.45 2.29
CA ARG A 182 6.07 10.93 1.05
C ARG A 182 5.11 9.89 0.48
N ARG A 183 5.51 8.62 0.46
CA ARG A 183 4.67 7.52 -0.07
C ARG A 183 3.36 7.40 0.71
N HIS A 184 3.43 7.43 2.04
CA HIS A 184 2.23 7.29 2.87
C HIS A 184 1.36 8.56 2.77
N PHE A 185 1.98 9.75 2.68
CA PHE A 185 1.26 10.99 2.41
C PHE A 185 0.49 10.95 1.09
N VAL A 186 1.14 10.58 -0.02
CA VAL A 186 0.50 10.42 -1.33
C VAL A 186 -0.66 9.40 -1.25
N LYS A 187 -0.42 8.21 -0.69
CA LYS A 187 -1.46 7.18 -0.59
C LYS A 187 -2.64 7.65 0.28
N SER A 188 -2.40 8.37 1.38
CA SER A 188 -3.47 8.93 2.22
C SER A 188 -4.32 9.96 1.46
N ARG A 189 -3.68 10.86 0.69
CA ARG A 189 -4.41 11.81 -0.17
C ARG A 189 -5.28 11.10 -1.19
N LEU A 190 -4.79 10.02 -1.79
CA LEU A 190 -5.56 9.22 -2.76
C LEU A 190 -6.75 8.51 -2.10
N VAL A 191 -6.59 7.97 -0.89
CA VAL A 191 -7.69 7.37 -0.13
C VAL A 191 -8.75 8.44 0.19
N LEU A 192 -8.34 9.61 0.68
CA LEU A 192 -9.26 10.71 0.96
C LEU A 192 -9.96 11.24 -0.30
N ALA A 193 -9.23 11.39 -1.41
CA ALA A 193 -9.81 11.79 -2.69
C ALA A 193 -10.86 10.78 -3.17
N ALA A 194 -10.54 9.48 -3.11
CA ALA A 194 -11.49 8.42 -3.48
C ALA A 194 -12.76 8.48 -2.61
N THR A 195 -12.61 8.64 -1.29
CA THR A 195 -13.74 8.79 -0.37
C THR A 195 -14.60 10.01 -0.70
N LEU A 196 -14.00 11.19 -0.84
CA LEU A 196 -14.71 12.44 -1.09
C LEU A 196 -15.38 12.48 -2.47
N SER A 197 -14.84 11.75 -3.47
CA SER A 197 -15.42 11.68 -4.81
C SER A 197 -16.82 11.04 -4.85
N ALA A 198 -17.14 10.24 -3.83
CA ALA A 198 -18.46 9.62 -3.65
C ALA A 198 -19.51 10.58 -3.04
N GLY A 199 -19.09 11.77 -2.58
CA GLY A 199 -19.95 12.78 -1.98
C GLY A 199 -20.55 13.78 -2.98
N ASP A 200 -20.90 14.96 -2.46
CA ASP A 200 -21.49 16.08 -3.22
C ASP A 200 -20.47 16.83 -4.09
N SER A 201 -20.90 17.94 -4.71
CA SER A 201 -20.05 18.77 -5.58
C SER A 201 -18.83 19.35 -4.85
N THR A 202 -18.98 19.76 -3.60
CA THR A 202 -17.88 20.33 -2.80
C THR A 202 -16.87 19.26 -2.42
N GLY A 203 -17.34 18.08 -2.03
CA GLY A 203 -16.49 16.89 -1.82
C GLY A 203 -15.71 16.53 -3.07
N ARG A 204 -16.37 16.55 -4.25
CA ARG A 204 -15.72 16.27 -5.54
C ARG A 204 -14.67 17.29 -5.95
N GLU A 205 -14.89 18.58 -5.69
CA GLU A 205 -13.90 19.63 -5.95
C GLU A 205 -12.64 19.41 -5.10
N ARG A 206 -12.80 19.19 -3.79
CA ARG A 206 -11.69 18.85 -2.89
C ARG A 206 -10.99 17.55 -3.28
N ALA A 207 -11.76 16.54 -3.73
CA ALA A 207 -11.18 15.30 -4.24
C ALA A 207 -10.29 15.53 -5.46
N ASN A 208 -10.68 16.44 -6.36
CA ASN A 208 -9.92 16.80 -7.55
C ASN A 208 -8.58 17.47 -7.20
N GLU A 209 -8.60 18.41 -6.24
CA GLU A 209 -7.38 19.06 -5.74
C GLU A 209 -6.43 18.04 -5.10
N LEU A 210 -6.97 17.14 -4.27
CA LEU A 210 -6.20 16.10 -3.58
C LEU A 210 -5.54 15.14 -4.58
N VAL A 211 -6.28 14.63 -5.56
CA VAL A 211 -5.73 13.68 -6.55
C VAL A 211 -4.71 14.34 -7.47
N THR A 212 -4.93 15.60 -7.87
CA THR A 212 -4.01 16.35 -8.73
C THR A 212 -2.66 16.55 -8.06
N ALA A 213 -2.66 17.02 -6.81
CA ALA A 213 -1.41 17.21 -6.10
C ALA A 213 -0.77 15.89 -5.66
N ALA A 214 -1.56 14.85 -5.34
CA ALA A 214 -1.02 13.50 -5.12
C ALA A 214 -0.35 12.91 -6.37
N LEU A 215 -0.89 13.17 -7.57
CA LEU A 215 -0.25 12.79 -8.84
C LEU A 215 1.09 13.49 -9.02
N SER A 216 1.14 14.81 -8.80
CA SER A 216 2.38 15.58 -8.88
C SER A 216 3.45 15.05 -7.92
N ASP A 217 3.09 14.83 -6.65
CA ASP A 217 3.97 14.29 -5.62
C ASP A 217 4.44 12.85 -5.98
N ALA A 218 3.54 12.03 -6.53
CA ALA A 218 3.85 10.67 -6.95
C ALA A 218 4.82 10.62 -8.14
N GLU A 219 4.68 11.54 -9.10
CA GLU A 219 5.57 11.67 -10.26
C GLU A 219 6.97 12.12 -9.84
N GLU A 220 7.07 13.15 -8.98
CA GLU A 220 8.34 13.61 -8.40
C GLU A 220 9.09 12.47 -7.70
N CYS A 221 8.36 11.61 -6.98
CA CYS A 221 8.93 10.50 -6.22
C CYS A 221 9.05 9.18 -7.02
N GLU A 222 8.68 9.17 -8.30
CA GLU A 222 8.60 7.97 -9.16
C GLU A 222 7.75 6.83 -8.58
N LEU A 223 6.69 7.15 -7.84
CA LEU A 223 5.80 6.18 -7.19
C LEU A 223 4.83 5.56 -8.20
N HIS A 224 5.34 4.88 -9.23
CA HIS A 224 4.56 4.28 -10.31
C HIS A 224 3.45 3.35 -9.80
N SER A 225 3.64 2.70 -8.63
CA SER A 225 2.59 1.90 -8.00
C SER A 225 1.34 2.71 -7.58
N LEU A 226 1.49 4.02 -7.34
CA LEU A 226 0.44 4.96 -6.96
C LEU A 226 0.01 5.91 -8.09
N ILE A 227 0.83 6.10 -9.12
CA ILE A 227 0.46 6.96 -10.27
C ILE A 227 -0.72 6.34 -11.05
N TRP A 228 -0.65 5.06 -11.45
CA TRP A 228 -1.71 4.47 -12.28
C TRP A 228 -3.09 4.41 -11.59
N PRO A 229 -3.23 4.08 -10.28
CA PRO A 229 -4.51 4.16 -9.59
C PRO A 229 -4.95 5.61 -9.36
N ALA A 230 -4.03 6.54 -9.12
CA ALA A 230 -4.37 7.96 -9.00
C ALA A 230 -4.98 8.49 -10.29
N CYS A 231 -4.47 8.08 -11.46
CA CYS A 231 -5.09 8.39 -12.74
C CYS A 231 -6.51 7.79 -12.85
N LEU A 232 -6.76 6.58 -12.35
CA LEU A 232 -8.12 6.02 -12.35
C LEU A 232 -9.08 6.80 -11.45
N ILE A 233 -8.62 7.23 -10.27
CA ILE A 233 -9.39 8.10 -9.37
C ILE A 233 -9.70 9.43 -10.08
N ALA A 234 -8.69 10.07 -10.68
CA ALA A 234 -8.87 11.32 -11.43
C ALA A 234 -9.84 11.17 -12.61
N ALA A 235 -9.77 10.05 -13.35
CA ALA A 235 -10.70 9.76 -14.45
C ALA A 235 -12.17 9.57 -13.99
N GLY A 236 -12.36 9.14 -12.73
CA GLY A 236 -13.67 9.02 -12.09
C GLY A 236 -14.24 10.37 -11.64
N ILE A 237 -13.38 11.32 -11.26
CA ILE A 237 -13.76 12.65 -10.79
C ILE A 237 -13.95 13.62 -11.96
N GLU A 238 -12.98 13.73 -12.86
CA GLU A 238 -12.93 14.74 -13.90
C GLU A 238 -13.40 14.21 -15.26
N GLY A 239 -14.69 14.37 -15.54
CA GLY A 239 -15.33 13.84 -16.75
C GLY A 239 -14.72 14.32 -18.06
N GLN A 240 -14.26 15.57 -18.14
CA GLN A 240 -13.68 16.15 -19.36
C GLN A 240 -12.29 15.58 -19.71
N LEU A 241 -11.51 15.21 -18.68
CA LEU A 241 -10.15 14.66 -18.85
C LEU A 241 -10.10 13.14 -18.68
N ARG A 242 -11.27 12.48 -18.58
CA ARG A 242 -11.38 11.03 -18.33
C ARG A 242 -10.49 10.19 -19.23
N GLU A 243 -10.55 10.40 -20.54
CA GLU A 243 -9.76 9.61 -21.50
C GLU A 243 -8.26 9.88 -21.39
N LYS A 244 -7.86 11.12 -21.11
CA LYS A 244 -6.45 11.48 -20.85
C LYS A 244 -5.91 10.71 -19.65
N TYR A 245 -6.67 10.67 -18.55
CA TYR A 245 -6.25 9.96 -17.35
C TYR A 245 -6.28 8.44 -17.52
N ARG A 246 -7.27 7.88 -18.23
CA ARG A 246 -7.29 6.45 -18.57
C ARG A 246 -6.08 6.03 -19.38
N PHE A 247 -5.78 6.77 -20.44
CA PHE A 247 -4.61 6.53 -21.28
C PHE A 247 -3.30 6.61 -20.46
N ARG A 248 -3.16 7.61 -19.59
CA ARG A 248 -1.99 7.73 -18.70
C ARG A 248 -1.90 6.55 -17.73
N SER A 249 -3.03 6.10 -17.18
CA SER A 249 -3.08 4.93 -16.30
C SER A 249 -2.57 3.68 -17.00
N GLU A 250 -3.05 3.41 -18.22
CA GLU A 250 -2.63 2.27 -19.04
C GLU A 250 -1.13 2.31 -19.36
N GLN A 251 -0.59 3.48 -19.73
CA GLN A 251 0.84 3.64 -19.98
C GLN A 251 1.71 3.30 -18.77
N VAL A 252 1.35 3.84 -17.60
CA VAL A 252 2.10 3.61 -16.37
C VAL A 252 1.96 2.16 -15.92
N LEU A 253 0.75 1.60 -15.98
CA LEU A 253 0.49 0.20 -15.65
C LEU A 253 1.25 -0.74 -16.58
N HIS A 254 1.31 -0.45 -17.89
CA HIS A 254 2.11 -1.22 -18.84
C HIS A 254 3.58 -1.26 -18.42
N ALA A 255 4.17 -0.11 -18.05
CA ALA A 255 5.54 -0.05 -17.55
C ALA A 255 5.75 -0.82 -16.24
N VAL A 256 4.77 -0.78 -15.32
CA VAL A 256 4.77 -1.59 -14.09
C VAL A 256 4.75 -3.10 -14.42
N LEU A 257 3.90 -3.53 -15.36
CA LEU A 257 3.77 -4.94 -15.75
C LEU A 257 5.01 -5.47 -16.49
N LEU A 258 5.69 -4.65 -17.29
CA LEU A 258 6.99 -4.99 -17.87
C LEU A 258 8.03 -5.27 -16.79
N ARG A 259 7.94 -4.57 -15.65
CA ARG A 259 8.85 -4.72 -14.50
C ARG A 259 8.29 -5.63 -13.40
N ALA A 260 7.19 -6.33 -13.63
CA ALA A 260 6.65 -7.32 -12.71
C ALA A 260 7.26 -8.71 -12.96
N ASP A 261 7.24 -9.59 -11.96
CA ASP A 261 7.61 -10.98 -12.15
C ASP A 261 6.49 -11.77 -12.87
N PRO A 262 6.75 -13.00 -13.37
CA PRO A 262 5.75 -13.79 -14.09
C PRO A 262 4.45 -14.06 -13.31
N VAL A 263 4.50 -14.18 -11.97
CA VAL A 263 3.31 -14.38 -11.16
C VAL A 263 2.48 -13.10 -11.14
N GLY A 264 3.13 -11.95 -10.92
CA GLY A 264 2.46 -10.64 -10.93
C GLY A 264 1.73 -10.36 -12.25
N ARG A 265 2.37 -10.63 -13.40
CA ARG A 265 1.72 -10.44 -14.71
C ARG A 265 0.50 -11.34 -14.93
N ARG A 266 0.56 -12.60 -14.50
CA ARG A 266 -0.60 -13.52 -14.61
C ARG A 266 -1.76 -13.05 -13.75
N ILE A 267 -1.47 -12.63 -12.52
CA ILE A 267 -2.45 -12.06 -11.59
C ILE A 267 -3.14 -10.85 -12.22
N ALA A 268 -2.37 -9.90 -12.76
CA ALA A 268 -2.93 -8.67 -13.33
C ALA A 268 -3.90 -8.96 -14.49
N ARG A 269 -3.56 -9.90 -15.39
CA ARG A 269 -4.41 -10.29 -16.53
C ARG A 269 -5.71 -11.00 -16.12
N GLN A 270 -5.74 -11.61 -14.95
CA GLN A 270 -6.92 -12.32 -14.42
C GLN A 270 -7.75 -11.45 -13.48
N SER A 271 -7.25 -10.26 -13.14
CA SER A 271 -7.87 -9.38 -12.16
C SER A 271 -8.99 -8.56 -12.79
N PRO A 272 -10.19 -8.50 -12.17
CA PRO A 272 -11.23 -7.57 -12.58
C PRO A 272 -10.92 -6.11 -12.20
N TRP A 273 -9.89 -5.89 -11.37
CA TRP A 273 -9.53 -4.59 -10.81
C TRP A 273 -8.46 -3.83 -11.61
N VAL A 274 -7.77 -4.52 -12.52
CA VAL A 274 -6.62 -3.97 -13.24
C VAL A 274 -6.97 -3.89 -14.73
N PRO A 275 -6.95 -2.69 -15.35
CA PRO A 275 -7.24 -2.53 -16.76
C PRO A 275 -6.03 -2.95 -17.62
N VAL A 276 -5.89 -4.27 -17.85
CA VAL A 276 -4.82 -4.88 -18.68
C VAL A 276 -5.35 -5.29 -20.05
#